data_AF-A0A1E7G7U2-F1
#
_entry.id   AF-A0A1E7G7U2-F1
#
_cell.length_a   1.000
_cell.length_b   1.000
_cell.length_c   1.000
_cell.angle_alpha   90.00
_cell.angle_beta   90.00
_cell.angle_gamma   90.00
#
_symmetry.space_group_name_H-M   'P 1'
#
loop_
_entity.id
_entity.type
_entity.pdbx_description
1 polymer ?
#
loop_
_entity_poly.entity_id
_entity_poly.type
_entity_poly.pdbx_seq_one_letter_code
_entity_poly.pdbx_strand_id
1 'polypeptide(L)'
;MPVEGKYPTMARDHEYIRYGTLSLFACTDLITGKVHHKVFERNRSREFIEILKEIVSDYQDTKIVVILDNYIIHISEETKKYLSTLKKGKLKFVFTPKHGSWLNIIESFFSKMIRSFLRAIRVESVEELKDRIAQYINLLNEEPVIFMWKYKVEEKDKIPGGITI
;
A
#
# COMPACT_ATOMS: atom_id res chain seq x y z
N MET A 1 12.86 -9.06 -26.31
CA MET A 1 13.18 -9.72 -25.01
C MET A 1 14.68 -9.54 -24.74
N PRO A 2 15.14 -9.40 -23.48
CA PRO A 2 16.58 -9.29 -23.23
C PRO A 2 17.31 -10.55 -23.68
N VAL A 3 18.48 -10.37 -24.29
CA VAL A 3 19.37 -11.45 -24.73
C VAL A 3 20.30 -11.78 -23.58
N GLU A 4 20.28 -13.02 -23.12
CA GLU A 4 21.15 -13.51 -22.04
C GLU A 4 22.63 -13.29 -22.38
N GLY A 5 23.41 -12.76 -21.43
CA GLY A 5 24.86 -12.53 -21.57
C GLY A 5 25.28 -11.23 -22.27
N LYS A 6 24.35 -10.42 -22.82
CA LYS A 6 24.71 -9.17 -23.56
C LYS A 6 24.58 -7.88 -22.75
N TYR A 7 23.61 -7.79 -21.84
CA TYR A 7 23.36 -6.57 -21.06
C TYR A 7 23.15 -6.91 -19.57
N PRO A 8 23.86 -6.26 -18.63
CA PRO A 8 23.73 -6.53 -17.19
C PRO A 8 22.40 -6.01 -16.60
N THR A 9 21.69 -5.17 -17.34
CA THR A 9 20.41 -4.55 -16.95
C THR A 9 19.48 -4.49 -18.16
N MET A 10 18.17 -4.62 -17.92
CA MET A 10 17.16 -4.30 -18.93
C MET A 10 17.27 -2.82 -19.29
N ALA A 11 17.78 -2.51 -20.48
CA ALA A 11 17.68 -1.17 -21.05
C ALA A 11 16.22 -0.89 -21.46
N ARG A 12 15.74 0.34 -21.24
CA ARG A 12 14.52 0.82 -21.89
C ARG A 12 14.94 1.30 -23.27
N ASP A 13 14.41 0.69 -24.32
CA ASP A 13 14.62 1.14 -25.70
C ASP A 13 14.16 2.59 -25.87
N HIS A 14 14.70 3.27 -26.88
CA HIS A 14 14.36 4.65 -27.23
C HIS A 14 12.86 4.84 -27.59
N GLU A 15 12.13 3.75 -27.84
CA GLU A 15 10.69 3.74 -28.15
C GLU A 15 9.78 3.74 -26.90
N TYR A 16 10.30 4.02 -25.69
CA TYR A 16 9.46 4.07 -24.49
C TYR A 16 8.38 5.17 -24.59
N ILE A 17 7.12 4.76 -24.73
CA ILE A 17 5.95 5.64 -24.66
C ILE A 17 5.35 5.58 -23.26
N ARG A 18 5.10 6.76 -22.65
CA ARG A 18 4.43 6.87 -21.34
C ARG A 18 2.93 7.14 -21.55
N TYR A 19 2.11 6.12 -21.33
CA TYR A 19 0.64 6.20 -21.49
C TYR A 19 -0.11 6.91 -20.36
N GLY A 20 0.56 7.24 -19.24
CA GLY A 20 -0.08 7.92 -18.13
C GLY A 20 0.60 7.66 -16.79
N THR A 21 -0.12 7.96 -15.71
CA THR A 21 0.26 7.64 -14.33
C THR A 21 -0.99 7.26 -13.55
N LEU A 22 -0.88 6.21 -12.72
CA LEU A 22 -1.92 5.75 -11.82
C LEU A 22 -1.45 5.87 -10.36
N SER A 23 -2.41 5.95 -9.46
CA SER A 23 -2.25 5.96 -8.01
C SER A 23 -2.80 4.65 -7.45
N LEU A 24 -1.92 3.81 -6.90
CA LEU A 24 -2.30 2.58 -6.20
C LEU A 24 -2.44 2.89 -4.71
N PHE A 25 -3.63 2.65 -4.17
CA PHE A 25 -3.90 2.61 -2.75
C PHE A 25 -3.92 1.15 -2.31
N ALA A 26 -3.13 0.81 -1.29
CA ALA A 26 -3.13 -0.54 -0.75
C ALA A 26 -2.99 -0.54 0.78
N CYS A 27 -3.62 -1.53 1.41
CA CYS A 27 -3.51 -1.81 2.84
C CYS A 27 -3.33 -3.31 3.02
N THR A 28 -2.38 -3.71 3.86
CA THR A 28 -2.14 -5.13 4.16
C THR A 28 -2.80 -5.47 5.49
N ASP A 29 -3.63 -6.50 5.50
CA ASP A 29 -4.19 -7.09 6.71
C ASP A 29 -3.10 -7.93 7.37
N LEU A 30 -2.68 -7.55 8.57
CA LEU A 30 -1.60 -8.20 9.30
C LEU A 30 -1.99 -9.55 9.90
N ILE A 31 -3.29 -9.85 9.99
CA ILE A 31 -3.81 -11.10 10.51
C ILE A 31 -3.87 -12.14 9.38
N THR A 32 -4.43 -11.76 8.23
CA THR A 32 -4.69 -12.68 7.12
C THR A 32 -3.62 -12.64 6.02
N GLY A 33 -2.83 -11.58 5.95
CA GLY A 33 -1.92 -11.31 4.84
C GLY A 33 -2.60 -10.75 3.59
N LYS A 34 -3.94 -10.60 3.58
CA LYS A 34 -4.70 -10.06 2.45
C LYS A 34 -4.32 -8.60 2.19
N VAL A 35 -4.05 -8.27 0.93
CA VAL A 35 -3.82 -6.90 0.47
C VAL A 35 -5.12 -6.35 -0.12
N HIS A 36 -5.74 -5.42 0.60
CA HIS A 36 -6.82 -4.57 0.09
C HIS A 36 -6.23 -3.53 -0.84
N HIS A 37 -6.80 -3.35 -2.03
CA HIS A 37 -6.24 -2.40 -3.00
C HIS A 37 -7.29 -1.72 -3.86
N LYS A 38 -6.96 -0.51 -4.33
CA LYS A 38 -7.65 0.17 -5.42
C LYS A 38 -6.67 0.98 -6.26
N VAL A 39 -6.95 1.03 -7.56
CA VAL A 39 -6.16 1.81 -8.51
C VAL A 39 -7.01 2.94 -9.08
N PHE A 40 -6.50 4.16 -8.96
CA PHE A 40 -7.15 5.38 -9.40
C PHE A 40 -6.23 6.21 -10.28
N GLU A 41 -6.79 7.16 -11.03
CA GLU A 41 -6.00 8.15 -11.77
C GLU A 41 -5.45 9.27 -10.88
N ARG A 42 -6.06 9.46 -9.70
CA ARG A 42 -5.77 10.57 -8.78
C ARG A 42 -5.54 10.05 -7.37
N ASN A 43 -4.82 10.83 -6.57
CA ASN A 43 -4.42 10.51 -5.20
C ASN A 43 -5.02 11.49 -4.17
N ARG A 44 -6.34 11.67 -4.13
CA ARG A 44 -6.98 12.57 -3.17
C ARG A 44 -7.63 11.81 -2.01
N SER A 45 -8.09 12.56 -1.02
CA SER A 45 -8.78 12.04 0.15
C SER A 45 -10.02 11.22 -0.21
N ARG A 46 -10.78 11.61 -1.25
CA ARG A 46 -11.96 10.83 -1.69
C ARG A 46 -11.61 9.41 -2.14
N GLU A 47 -10.53 9.24 -2.91
CA GLU A 47 -10.07 7.92 -3.35
C GLU A 47 -9.58 7.08 -2.16
N PHE A 48 -8.93 7.73 -1.18
CA PHE A 48 -8.57 7.09 0.09
C PHE A 48 -9.80 6.68 0.92
N ILE A 49 -10.82 7.52 1.00
CA ILE A 49 -12.07 7.20 1.71
C ILE A 49 -12.80 6.03 1.04
N GLU A 50 -12.76 5.93 -0.29
CA GLU A 50 -13.35 4.80 -1.01
C GLU A 50 -12.75 3.46 -0.61
N ILE A 51 -11.42 3.36 -0.47
CA ILE A 51 -10.80 2.11 0.01
C ILE A 51 -11.13 1.85 1.50
N LEU A 52 -11.20 2.89 2.34
CA LEU A 52 -11.61 2.72 3.74
C LEU A 52 -13.06 2.23 3.87
N LYS A 53 -13.96 2.66 2.99
CA LYS A 53 -15.35 2.19 2.97
C LYS A 53 -15.45 0.70 2.69
N GLU A 54 -14.66 0.20 1.73
CA GLU A 54 -14.60 -1.23 1.44
C GLU A 54 -14.03 -2.01 2.62
N ILE A 55 -12.94 -1.54 3.22
CA ILE A 55 -12.37 -2.18 4.41
C ILE A 55 -13.40 -2.20 5.55
N VAL A 56 -14.10 -1.10 5.83
CA VAL A 56 -15.14 -1.06 6.86
C VAL A 56 -16.30 -2.02 6.56
N SER A 57 -16.63 -2.19 5.28
CA SER A 57 -17.66 -3.12 4.81
C SER A 57 -17.24 -4.58 4.94
N ASP A 58 -15.97 -4.91 4.65
CA ASP A 58 -15.42 -6.26 4.75
C ASP A 58 -15.37 -6.76 6.21
N TYR A 59 -15.21 -5.84 7.18
CA TYR A 59 -15.06 -6.18 8.59
C TYR A 59 -16.13 -5.53 9.47
N GLN A 60 -17.42 -5.77 9.23
CA GLN A 60 -18.54 -5.05 9.88
C GLN A 60 -18.55 -5.10 11.42
N ASP A 61 -18.19 -6.24 12.01
CA ASP A 61 -18.23 -6.45 13.46
C ASP A 61 -16.88 -6.30 14.16
N THR A 62 -15.83 -5.92 13.41
CA THR A 62 -14.47 -5.79 13.95
C THR A 62 -14.08 -4.32 14.11
N LYS A 63 -13.32 -4.03 15.18
CA LYS A 63 -12.64 -2.73 15.32
C LYS A 63 -11.38 -2.74 14.45
N ILE A 64 -11.20 -1.72 13.65
CA ILE A 64 -10.13 -1.64 12.66
C ILE A 64 -9.12 -0.60 13.12
N VAL A 65 -7.85 -1.00 13.20
CA VAL A 65 -6.72 -0.10 13.45
C VAL A 65 -5.90 -0.03 12.18
N VAL A 66 -5.79 1.16 11.60
CA VAL A 66 -5.00 1.40 10.39
C VAL A 66 -3.72 2.13 10.79
N ILE A 67 -2.58 1.52 10.50
CA ILE A 67 -1.27 2.13 10.67
C ILE A 67 -0.93 2.87 9.38
N LEU A 68 -0.66 4.17 9.47
CA LEU A 68 -0.46 5.06 8.33
C LEU A 68 0.80 5.89 8.51
N ASP A 69 1.39 6.32 7.41
CA ASP A 69 2.37 7.40 7.44
C ASP A 69 1.68 8.77 7.65
N ASN A 70 2.46 9.85 7.69
CA ASN A 70 1.93 11.19 7.92
C ASN A 70 1.47 11.89 6.63
N TYR A 71 1.05 11.16 5.59
CA TYR A 71 0.64 11.76 4.33
C TYR A 71 -0.63 12.60 4.47
N ILE A 72 -0.69 13.72 3.72
CA ILE A 72 -1.67 14.79 3.92
C ILE A 72 -3.13 14.34 3.76
N ILE A 73 -3.38 13.35 2.91
CA ILE A 73 -4.74 12.84 2.68
C ILE A 73 -5.28 12.09 3.90
N HIS A 74 -4.42 11.52 4.75
CA HIS A 74 -4.82 10.79 5.94
C HIS A 74 -5.29 11.71 7.07
N ILE A 75 -4.82 12.97 7.08
CA ILE A 75 -5.15 13.98 8.08
C ILE A 75 -6.10 15.07 7.55
N SER A 76 -6.57 14.93 6.32
CA SER A 76 -7.43 15.90 5.66
C SER A 76 -8.77 16.05 6.38
N GLU A 77 -9.38 17.23 6.22
CA GLU A 77 -10.71 17.50 6.78
C GLU A 77 -11.78 16.54 6.23
N GLU A 78 -11.68 16.18 4.95
CA GLU A 78 -12.58 15.23 4.30
C GLU A 78 -12.48 13.84 4.94
N THR A 79 -11.25 13.37 5.18
CA THR A 79 -11.01 12.08 5.85
C THR A 79 -11.53 12.11 7.29
N LYS A 80 -11.26 13.18 8.04
CA LYS A 80 -11.77 13.35 9.41
C LYS A 80 -13.30 13.35 9.47
N LYS A 81 -13.95 14.03 8.52
CA LYS A 81 -15.42 14.02 8.38
C LYS A 81 -15.95 12.62 8.09
N TYR A 82 -15.31 11.85 7.23
CA TYR A 82 -15.71 10.46 7.03
C TYR A 82 -15.58 9.64 8.33
N LEU A 83 -14.46 9.76 9.05
CA LEU A 83 -14.26 9.02 10.31
C LEU A 83 -15.31 9.35 11.37
N SER A 84 -15.81 10.59 11.43
CA SER A 84 -16.85 10.97 12.38
C SER A 84 -18.24 10.40 12.05
N THR A 85 -18.46 9.95 10.80
CA THR A 85 -19.69 9.23 10.43
C THR A 85 -19.73 7.78 10.93
N LEU A 86 -18.56 7.22 11.28
CA LEU A 86 -18.46 5.83 11.75
C LEU A 86 -18.80 5.73 13.24
N LYS A 87 -19.32 4.57 13.66
CA LYS A 87 -19.53 4.26 15.09
C LYS A 87 -18.23 4.49 15.86
N LYS A 88 -18.31 5.12 17.04
CA LYS A 88 -17.14 5.45 17.87
C LYS A 88 -16.25 4.22 18.08
N GLY A 89 -14.97 4.35 17.70
CA GLY A 89 -13.98 3.27 17.82
C GLY A 89 -14.05 2.18 16.74
N LYS A 90 -14.90 2.34 15.73
CA LYS A 90 -14.98 1.43 14.57
C LYS A 90 -13.68 1.40 13.79
N LEU A 91 -13.14 2.58 13.50
CA LEU A 91 -11.89 2.75 12.77
C LEU A 91 -11.01 3.76 13.50
N LYS A 92 -9.75 3.38 13.76
CA LYS A 92 -8.75 4.22 14.44
C LYS A 92 -7.49 4.30 13.58
N PHE A 93 -6.98 5.50 13.40
CA PHE A 93 -5.66 5.71 12.79
C PHE A 93 -4.56 5.74 13.85
N VAL A 94 -3.44 5.10 13.54
CA VAL A 94 -2.19 5.18 14.27
C VAL A 94 -1.12 5.64 13.28
N PHE A 95 -0.48 6.75 13.57
CA PHE A 95 0.52 7.33 12.67
C PHE A 95 1.92 6.85 13.05
N THR A 96 2.73 6.47 12.07
CA THR A 96 4.14 6.17 12.30
C THR A 96 4.88 7.45 12.75
N PRO A 97 5.91 7.35 13.61
CA PRO A 97 6.79 8.46 13.94
C PRO A 97 7.34 9.17 12.70
N LYS A 98 7.66 10.46 12.84
CA LYS A 98 8.40 11.17 11.79
C LYS A 98 9.73 10.46 11.54
N HIS A 99 10.05 10.22 10.26
CA HIS A 99 11.20 9.42 9.80
C HIS A 99 11.13 7.90 10.12
N GLY A 100 10.00 7.41 10.64
CA GLY A 100 9.76 5.99 10.91
C GLY A 100 9.10 5.24 9.76
N SER A 101 9.40 5.58 8.50
CA SER A 101 8.74 4.95 7.33
C SER A 101 8.94 3.43 7.26
N TRP A 102 10.03 2.92 7.85
CA TRP A 102 10.31 1.49 7.98
C TRP A 102 9.28 0.73 8.84
N LEU A 103 8.50 1.44 9.68
CA LEU A 103 7.38 0.87 10.44
C LEU A 103 6.13 0.66 9.56
N ASN A 104 6.08 1.27 8.38
CA ASN A 104 4.96 1.10 7.45
C ASN A 104 5.14 -0.18 6.62
N ILE A 105 4.54 -1.28 7.08
CA ILE A 105 4.73 -2.64 6.54
C ILE A 105 4.42 -2.73 5.04
N ILE A 106 3.41 -1.99 4.59
CA ILE A 106 3.01 -2.00 3.18
C ILE A 106 4.13 -1.53 2.24
N GLU A 107 5.10 -0.74 2.73
CA GLU A 107 6.29 -0.34 1.95
C GLU A 107 7.13 -1.56 1.52
N SER A 108 7.14 -2.63 2.32
CA SER A 108 7.80 -3.89 1.96
C SER A 108 7.07 -4.59 0.80
N PHE A 109 5.74 -4.53 0.80
CA PHE A 109 4.92 -5.03 -0.30
C PHE A 109 5.15 -4.22 -1.58
N PHE A 110 5.14 -2.88 -1.51
CA PHE A 110 5.43 -2.03 -2.67
C PHE A 110 6.84 -2.27 -3.20
N SER A 111 7.81 -2.38 -2.31
CA SER A 111 9.19 -2.74 -2.67
C SER A 111 9.30 -4.07 -3.41
N LYS A 112 8.55 -5.10 -2.98
CA LYS A 112 8.47 -6.39 -3.67
C LYS A 112 7.85 -6.20 -5.05
N MET A 113 6.67 -5.58 -5.12
CA MET A 113 5.94 -5.33 -6.37
C MET A 113 6.77 -4.56 -7.41
N ILE A 114 7.53 -3.55 -6.98
CA ILE A 114 8.43 -2.80 -7.87
C ILE A 114 9.47 -3.73 -8.49
N ARG A 115 10.10 -4.59 -7.68
CA ARG A 115 11.19 -5.46 -8.14
C ARG A 115 10.71 -6.65 -8.96
N SER A 116 9.60 -7.28 -8.58
CA SER A 116 9.12 -8.52 -9.20
C SER A 116 8.23 -8.29 -10.42
N PHE A 117 7.47 -7.18 -10.43
CA PHE A 117 6.41 -6.96 -11.42
C PHE A 117 6.64 -5.68 -12.22
N LEU A 118 6.65 -4.50 -11.56
CA LEU A 118 6.66 -3.22 -12.27
C LEU A 118 7.97 -2.94 -13.03
N ARG A 119 9.11 -3.49 -12.59
CA ARG A 119 10.40 -3.29 -13.28
C ARG A 119 10.39 -3.85 -14.70
N ALA A 120 9.75 -5.01 -14.89
CA ALA A 120 9.74 -5.72 -16.16
C ALA A 120 8.48 -5.45 -17.01
N ILE A 121 7.46 -4.82 -16.43
CA ILE A 121 6.16 -4.64 -17.10
C ILE A 121 6.28 -3.79 -18.39
N ARG A 122 5.52 -4.18 -19.39
CA ARG A 122 5.23 -3.43 -20.62
C ARG A 122 3.73 -3.49 -20.86
N VAL A 123 3.15 -2.37 -21.26
CA VAL A 123 1.73 -2.16 -21.46
C VAL A 123 1.53 -1.19 -22.63
N GLU A 124 0.41 -1.31 -23.33
CA GLU A 124 0.03 -0.48 -24.48
C GLU A 124 -0.99 0.60 -24.11
N SER A 125 -1.54 0.56 -22.88
CA SER A 125 -2.46 1.57 -22.37
C SER A 125 -2.39 1.73 -20.84
N VAL A 126 -3.00 2.80 -20.32
CA VAL A 126 -3.12 3.01 -18.87
C VAL A 126 -4.16 2.08 -18.26
N GLU A 127 -5.19 1.71 -19.02
CA GLU A 127 -6.19 0.72 -18.63
C GLU A 127 -5.55 -0.66 -18.45
N GLU A 128 -4.68 -1.08 -19.38
CA GLU A 128 -3.95 -2.35 -19.24
C GLU A 128 -3.06 -2.34 -17.99
N LEU A 129 -2.40 -1.22 -17.70
CA LEU A 129 -1.61 -1.08 -16.47
C LEU A 129 -2.47 -1.26 -15.22
N LYS A 130 -3.66 -0.63 -15.20
CA LYS A 130 -4.62 -0.74 -14.09
C LYS A 130 -5.03 -2.20 -13.88
N ASP A 131 -5.42 -2.87 -14.96
CA ASP A 131 -5.91 -4.25 -14.91
C ASP A 131 -4.80 -5.22 -14.48
N ARG A 132 -3.58 -5.04 -14.99
CA ARG A 132 -2.43 -5.88 -14.61
C ARG A 132 -2.00 -5.68 -13.17
N ILE A 133 -2.06 -4.44 -12.65
CA ILE A 133 -1.84 -4.19 -11.22
C ILE A 133 -2.90 -4.94 -10.40
N ALA A 134 -4.18 -4.82 -10.76
CA ALA A 134 -5.25 -5.49 -10.03
C ALA A 134 -5.10 -7.01 -10.06
N GLN A 135 -4.80 -7.59 -11.22
CA GLN A 135 -4.56 -9.03 -11.39
C GLN A 135 -3.38 -9.51 -10.55
N TYR A 136 -2.26 -8.78 -10.54
CA TYR A 136 -1.09 -9.12 -9.74
C TYR A 136 -1.43 -9.20 -8.25
N ILE A 137 -2.17 -8.22 -7.72
CA ILE A 137 -2.52 -8.20 -6.29
C ILE A 137 -3.56 -9.28 -5.97
N ASN A 138 -4.54 -9.49 -6.86
CA ASN A 138 -5.55 -10.53 -6.68
C ASN A 138 -4.94 -11.93 -6.65
N LEU A 139 -3.97 -12.22 -7.54
CA LEU A 139 -3.22 -13.47 -7.52
C LEU A 139 -2.45 -13.67 -6.22
N LEU A 140 -1.82 -12.61 -5.69
CA LEU A 140 -1.17 -12.68 -4.37
C LEU A 140 -2.16 -12.90 -3.21
N ASN A 141 -3.42 -12.50 -3.37
CA ASN A 141 -4.46 -12.73 -2.38
C ASN A 141 -5.06 -14.13 -2.45
N GLU A 142 -4.81 -14.92 -3.51
CA GLU A 142 -5.21 -16.33 -3.56
C GLU A 142 -4.41 -17.17 -2.55
N GLU A 143 -3.12 -16.84 -2.38
CA GLU A 143 -2.23 -17.44 -1.37
C GLU A 143 -1.55 -16.33 -0.55
N PRO A 144 -2.27 -15.69 0.38
CA PRO A 144 -1.75 -14.52 1.09
C PRO A 144 -0.59 -14.89 2.01
N VAL A 145 0.43 -14.04 2.00
CA VAL A 145 1.60 -14.19 2.88
C VAL A 145 1.47 -13.22 4.04
N ILE A 146 1.42 -13.76 5.26
CA ILE A 146 1.40 -12.95 6.47
C ILE A 146 2.76 -12.28 6.65
N PHE A 147 2.75 -10.94 6.69
CA PHE A 147 3.95 -10.16 6.97
C PHE A 147 4.26 -10.20 8.45
N MET A 148 5.17 -11.09 8.85
CA MET A 148 5.64 -11.17 10.23
C MET A 148 6.77 -10.18 10.50
N TRP A 149 6.58 -9.35 11.52
CA TRP A 149 7.66 -8.57 12.11
C TRP A 149 8.65 -9.50 12.80
N LYS A 150 9.88 -9.53 12.30
CA LYS A 150 10.99 -10.21 12.97
C LYS A 150 11.72 -9.33 13.99
N TYR A 151 11.39 -8.04 14.03
CA TYR A 151 12.00 -7.11 14.97
C TYR A 151 11.49 -7.41 16.38
N LYS A 152 12.40 -7.82 17.27
CA LYS A 152 12.13 -7.90 18.71
C LYS A 152 12.57 -6.57 19.29
N VAL A 153 11.64 -5.85 19.91
CA VAL A 153 11.99 -4.65 20.68
C VAL A 153 12.66 -5.15 21.95
N GLU A 154 13.97 -4.94 22.05
CA GLU A 154 14.70 -5.19 23.30
C GLU A 154 14.54 -3.98 24.22
N GLU A 155 14.62 -4.16 25.55
CA GLU A 155 14.48 -3.08 26.55
C GLU A 155 15.41 -1.86 26.31
N LYS A 156 16.45 -2.03 25.48
CA LYS A 156 17.43 -1.00 25.13
C LYS A 156 17.07 -0.20 23.88
N ASP A 157 16.06 -0.63 23.13
CA ASP A 157 15.63 0.04 21.91
C ASP A 157 14.85 1.31 22.25
N LYS A 158 15.55 2.45 22.23
CA LYS A 158 14.89 3.76 22.20
C LYS A 158 14.22 3.94 20.84
N ILE A 159 12.92 3.66 20.76
CA ILE A 159 12.14 3.93 19.56
C ILE A 159 12.13 5.45 19.31
N PRO A 160 12.57 5.92 18.12
CA PRO A 160 12.53 7.34 17.78
C PRO A 160 11.09 7.88 17.92
N GLY A 161 10.93 8.96 18.69
CA GLY A 161 9.61 9.55 18.98
C GLY A 161 9.09 9.33 20.39
N GLY A 162 9.88 8.72 21.30
CA GLY A 162 9.57 8.68 22.73
C GLY A 162 8.42 7.74 23.12
N ILE A 163 8.10 6.77 22.25
CA ILE A 163 7.16 5.71 22.58
C ILE A 163 7.94 4.64 23.35
N THR A 164 7.71 4.57 24.66
CA THR A 164 8.09 3.41 25.48
C THR A 164 6.93 2.42 25.43
N ILE A 165 7.23 1.15 25.13
CA ILE A 165 6.24 0.05 25.15
C ILE A 165 6.07 -0.45 26.58
#